data_AF-A0A1H8Y3J6-F1
#
_entry.id   AF-A0A1H8Y3J6-F1
#
_cell.length_a   1.000
_cell.length_b   1.000
_cell.length_c   1.000
_cell.angle_alpha   90.00
_cell.angle_beta   90.00
_cell.angle_gamma   90.00
#
_symmetry.space_group_name_H-M   'P 1'
#
loop_
_entity.id
_entity.type
_entity.pdbx_description
1 polymer ?
#
loop_
_entity_poly.entity_id
_entity_poly.type
_entity_poly.pdbx_seq_one_letter_code
_entity_poly.pdbx_strand_id
1 'polypeptide(L)'
;MKIPIPGMDFQVKEKRQNEPLSVEQIVKAIYEGSFHGAALLPVTLAYQSILGPACWICSNEEQAMYKRQWESGLVFSVDEFKLIVATQDMEQLKTVIMTKRAFNGEIGRAAGDET
;
A
#
# COMPACT_ATOMS: atom_id res chain seq x y z
N MET A 1 41.24 -27.52 -21.16
CA MET A 1 41.63 -26.14 -20.77
C MET A 1 40.57 -25.61 -19.82
N LYS A 2 40.91 -25.30 -18.57
CA LYS A 2 40.01 -24.71 -17.56
C LYS A 2 40.21 -23.20 -17.56
N ILE A 3 39.14 -22.44 -17.80
CA ILE A 3 39.16 -20.98 -17.76
C ILE A 3 38.98 -20.56 -16.29
N PRO A 4 39.87 -19.76 -15.68
CA PRO A 4 39.66 -19.23 -14.34
C PRO A 4 38.67 -18.06 -14.42
N ILE A 5 37.59 -18.12 -13.63
CA ILE A 5 36.69 -16.97 -13.47
C ILE A 5 37.31 -16.08 -12.38
N PRO A 6 37.70 -14.83 -12.69
CA PRO A 6 38.25 -13.91 -11.71
C PRO A 6 37.17 -13.50 -10.71
N GLY A 7 37.58 -13.40 -9.45
CA GLY A 7 36.73 -12.95 -8.36
C GLY A 7 36.00 -11.66 -8.68
N MET A 8 34.68 -11.72 -8.58
CA MET A 8 33.95 -10.64 -7.94
C MET A 8 33.53 -11.19 -6.58
N ASP A 9 34.29 -10.80 -5.56
CA ASP A 9 33.79 -10.66 -4.20
C ASP A 9 32.56 -9.74 -4.23
N PHE A 10 31.41 -10.29 -4.61
CA PHE A 10 30.15 -9.72 -4.18
C PHE A 10 30.07 -10.00 -2.70
N GLN A 11 30.57 -9.04 -1.91
CA GLN A 11 30.14 -8.86 -0.54
C GLN A 11 28.62 -8.91 -0.57
N VAL A 12 28.08 -10.02 -0.08
CA VAL A 12 26.71 -10.07 0.40
C VAL A 12 26.70 -9.07 1.55
N LYS A 13 26.46 -7.79 1.23
CA LYS A 13 26.01 -6.82 2.22
C LYS A 13 24.83 -7.51 2.87
N GLU A 14 25.02 -7.85 4.14
CA GLU A 14 24.05 -8.56 4.97
C GLU A 14 22.66 -8.09 4.57
N LYS A 15 21.89 -8.99 3.95
CA LYS A 15 20.45 -8.82 3.88
C LYS A 15 20.05 -8.69 5.35
N ARG A 16 19.81 -7.47 5.82
CA ARG A 16 19.00 -7.24 7.01
C ARG A 16 17.81 -8.15 6.79
N GLN A 17 17.74 -9.22 7.58
CA GLN A 17 16.56 -10.03 7.67
C GLN A 17 15.48 -9.02 8.04
N ASN A 18 14.67 -8.63 7.06
CA ASN A 18 13.56 -7.71 7.28
C ASN A 18 12.62 -8.46 8.20
N GLU A 19 12.78 -8.24 9.50
CA GLU A 19 11.80 -8.63 10.49
C GLU A 19 10.45 -8.13 9.97
N PRO A 20 9.44 -9.00 9.85
CA PRO A 20 8.15 -8.59 9.34
C PRO A 20 7.62 -7.49 10.26
N LEU A 21 7.58 -6.26 9.75
CA LEU A 21 7.07 -5.13 10.50
C LEU A 21 5.62 -5.42 10.87
N SER A 22 5.27 -5.18 12.13
CA SER A 22 3.89 -5.30 12.58
C SER A 22 3.02 -4.25 11.86
N VAL A 23 1.72 -4.53 11.78
CA VAL A 23 0.73 -3.57 11.25
C VAL A 23 0.87 -2.21 11.94
N GLU A 24 1.06 -2.21 13.27
CA GLU A 24 1.25 -1.00 14.07
C GLU A 24 2.51 -0.21 13.66
N GLN A 25 3.62 -0.90 13.41
CA GLN A 25 4.86 -0.26 12.96
C GLN A 25 4.70 0.36 11.57
N ILE A 26 3.98 -0.32 10.67
CA ILE A 26 3.71 0.20 9.32
C ILE A 26 2.80 1.42 9.40
N VAL A 27 1.71 1.35 10.16
CA VAL A 27 0.79 2.47 10.37
C VAL A 27 1.51 3.64 11.01
N LYS A 28 2.34 3.41 12.02
CA LYS A 28 3.18 4.43 12.64
C LYS A 28 4.10 5.10 11.61
N ALA A 29 4.82 4.32 10.81
CA ALA A 29 5.70 4.86 9.76
C ALA A 29 4.93 5.69 8.71
N ILE A 30 3.69 5.33 8.39
CA ILE A 30 2.82 6.09 7.48
C ILE A 30 2.47 7.46 8.04
N TYR A 31 2.12 7.54 9.33
CA TYR A 31 1.78 8.82 9.98
C TYR A 31 3.03 9.66 10.30
N GLU A 32 4.18 9.03 10.53
CA GLU A 32 5.48 9.72 10.72
C GLU A 32 6.14 10.16 9.40
N GLY A 33 5.60 9.74 8.25
CA GLY A 33 6.15 10.08 6.93
C GLY A 33 7.44 9.32 6.58
N SER A 34 7.74 8.22 7.28
CA SER A 34 8.92 7.38 7.09
C SER A 34 8.63 6.07 6.34
N PHE A 35 7.38 5.85 5.93
CA PHE A 35 6.98 4.66 5.17
C PHE A 35 7.45 4.74 3.71
N HIS A 36 8.23 3.76 3.29
CA HIS A 36 8.74 3.64 1.92
C HIS A 36 8.41 2.26 1.33
N GLY A 37 7.87 2.25 0.12
CA GLY A 37 7.55 1.03 -0.61
C GLY A 37 6.08 0.65 -0.54
N ALA A 38 5.80 -0.65 -0.48
CA ALA A 38 4.45 -1.17 -0.43
C ALA A 38 4.32 -2.31 0.60
N ALA A 39 3.23 -2.29 1.37
CA ALA A 39 2.93 -3.28 2.39
C ALA A 39 1.51 -3.82 2.21
N LEU A 40 1.33 -5.13 2.42
CA LEU A 40 0.03 -5.78 2.43
C LEU A 40 -0.44 -5.86 3.88
N LEU A 41 -1.53 -5.17 4.20
CA LEU A 41 -2.08 -5.17 5.56
C LEU A 41 -3.34 -6.04 5.62
N PRO A 42 -3.46 -6.91 6.64
CA PRO A 42 -4.69 -7.64 6.88
C PRO A 42 -5.79 -6.68 7.36
N VAL A 43 -7.01 -6.90 6.90
CA VAL A 43 -8.20 -6.13 7.30
C VAL A 43 -8.91 -6.84 8.45
N THR A 44 -9.34 -6.09 9.46
CA THR A 44 -10.11 -6.64 10.59
C THR A 44 -11.50 -7.12 10.12
N LEU A 45 -12.03 -8.17 10.76
CA LEU A 45 -13.26 -8.86 10.34
C LEU A 45 -14.45 -7.91 10.08
N ALA A 46 -14.57 -6.85 10.88
CA ALA A 46 -15.64 -5.86 10.75
C ALA A 46 -15.68 -5.17 9.38
N TYR A 47 -14.54 -5.02 8.71
CA TYR A 47 -14.43 -4.29 7.44
C TYR A 47 -14.15 -5.20 6.24
N GLN A 48 -13.96 -6.50 6.45
CA GLN A 48 -13.62 -7.44 5.37
C GLN A 48 -14.73 -7.55 4.30
N SER A 49 -16.00 -7.37 4.68
CA SER A 49 -17.11 -7.36 3.73
C SER A 49 -17.01 -6.22 2.70
N ILE A 50 -16.31 -5.14 3.04
CA ILE A 50 -16.11 -3.96 2.19
C ILE A 50 -14.75 -4.01 1.52
N LEU A 51 -13.68 -4.10 2.31
CA LEU A 51 -12.29 -3.98 1.84
C LEU A 51 -11.70 -5.31 1.34
N GLY A 52 -12.32 -6.43 1.65
CA GLY A 52 -11.73 -7.75 1.44
C GLY A 52 -10.77 -8.15 2.58
N PRO A 53 -10.07 -9.28 2.44
CA PRO A 53 -9.26 -9.85 3.53
C PRO A 53 -7.98 -9.06 3.83
N ALA A 54 -7.42 -8.37 2.82
CA ALA A 54 -6.20 -7.59 2.93
C ALA A 54 -6.18 -6.47 1.88
N CYS A 55 -5.45 -5.40 2.17
CA CYS A 55 -5.24 -4.29 1.25
C CYS A 55 -3.77 -3.91 1.14
N TRP A 56 -3.35 -3.50 -0.05
CA TRP A 56 -2.03 -2.95 -0.30
C TRP A 56 -2.01 -1.47 0.05
N ILE A 57 -0.98 -1.03 0.75
CA ILE A 57 -0.67 0.38 0.99
C ILE A 57 0.68 0.69 0.38
N CYS A 58 0.73 1.70 -0.49
CA CYS A 58 1.93 2.16 -1.20
C CYS A 58 2.31 3.55 -0.72
N SER A 59 3.61 3.85 -0.65
CA SER A 59 4.10 5.11 -0.09
C SER A 59 3.68 6.36 -0.88
N ASN A 60 3.29 6.22 -2.15
CA ASN A 60 2.81 7.31 -2.98
C ASN A 60 1.86 6.80 -4.09
N GLU A 61 1.23 7.74 -4.81
CA GLU A 61 0.26 7.44 -5.87
C GLU A 61 0.90 6.72 -7.07
N GLU A 62 2.12 7.09 -7.46
CA GLU A 62 2.83 6.46 -8.58
C GLU A 62 3.04 4.94 -8.34
N GLN A 63 3.49 4.57 -7.14
CA GLN A 63 3.63 3.17 -6.75
C GLN A 63 2.28 2.45 -6.65
N ALA A 64 1.24 3.14 -6.17
CA ALA A 64 -0.11 2.59 -6.14
C ALA A 64 -0.61 2.29 -7.55
N MET A 65 -0.45 3.23 -8.50
CA MET A 65 -0.82 3.04 -9.90
C MET A 65 -0.08 1.89 -10.54
N TYR A 66 1.25 1.80 -10.37
CA TYR A 66 2.04 0.68 -10.86
C TYR A 66 1.51 -0.65 -10.31
N LYS A 67 1.23 -0.70 -9.01
CA LYS A 67 0.80 -1.92 -8.35
C LYS A 67 -0.62 -2.36 -8.73
N ARG A 68 -1.53 -1.42 -8.99
CA ARG A 68 -2.89 -1.69 -9.53
C ARG A 68 -2.86 -2.41 -10.89
N GLN A 69 -1.78 -2.30 -11.67
CA GLN A 69 -1.66 -3.02 -12.95
C GLN A 69 -1.43 -4.53 -12.77
N TRP A 70 -0.87 -4.94 -11.62
CA TRP A 70 -0.44 -6.33 -11.37
C TRP A 70 -1.27 -7.03 -10.30
N GLU A 71 -1.91 -6.27 -9.41
CA GLU A 71 -2.67 -6.80 -8.28
C GLU A 71 -4.17 -6.68 -8.51
N SER A 72 -4.91 -7.77 -8.30
CA SER A 72 -6.39 -7.77 -8.35
C SER A 72 -7.04 -7.26 -7.05
N GLY A 73 -6.24 -6.93 -6.03
CA GLY A 73 -6.69 -6.48 -4.72
C GLY A 73 -6.90 -4.97 -4.63
N LEU A 74 -7.42 -4.50 -3.48
CA LEU A 74 -7.48 -3.07 -3.20
C LEU A 74 -6.07 -2.54 -2.91
N VAL A 75 -5.68 -1.53 -3.69
CA VAL A 75 -4.40 -0.82 -3.55
C VAL A 75 -4.68 0.64 -3.21
N PHE A 76 -4.10 1.09 -2.11
CA PHE A 76 -4.17 2.46 -1.61
C PHE A 76 -2.80 3.12 -1.67
N SER A 77 -2.75 4.41 -1.99
CA SER A 77 -1.62 5.24 -1.56
C SER A 77 -1.76 5.59 -0.06
N VAL A 78 -0.69 6.12 0.53
CA VAL A 78 -0.71 6.61 1.93
C VAL A 78 -1.82 7.64 2.16
N ASP A 79 -2.07 8.53 1.19
CA ASP A 79 -3.10 9.56 1.31
C ASP A 79 -4.51 8.96 1.26
N GLU A 80 -4.74 8.00 0.34
CA GLU A 80 -6.01 7.26 0.28
C GLU A 80 -6.25 6.44 1.55
N PHE A 81 -5.20 5.81 2.09
CA PHE A 81 -5.30 5.07 3.33
C PHE A 81 -5.71 5.98 4.50
N LYS A 82 -5.08 7.15 4.62
CA LYS A 82 -5.44 8.14 5.67
C LYS A 82 -6.90 8.60 5.54
N LEU A 83 -7.39 8.79 4.31
CA LEU A 83 -8.80 9.15 4.05
C LEU A 83 -9.75 8.03 4.49
N ILE A 84 -9.42 6.79 4.18
CA ILE A 84 -10.23 5.61 4.55
C ILE A 84 -10.28 5.44 6.06
N VAL A 85 -9.15 5.57 6.75
CA VAL A 85 -9.08 5.48 8.21
C VAL A 85 -9.87 6.62 8.87
N ALA A 86 -9.90 7.81 8.27
CA ALA A 86 -10.69 8.93 8.77
C ALA A 86 -12.20 8.76 8.54
N THR A 87 -12.62 7.83 7.68
CA THR A 87 -14.04 7.57 7.40
C THR A 87 -14.67 6.80 8.56
N GLN A 88 -15.50 7.48 9.36
CA GLN A 88 -16.14 6.89 10.54
C GLN A 88 -17.43 6.13 10.22
N ASP A 89 -18.05 6.41 9.08
CA ASP A 89 -19.32 5.80 8.67
C ASP A 89 -19.13 4.63 7.70
N MET A 90 -19.78 3.50 7.99
CA MET A 90 -19.63 2.27 7.20
C MET A 90 -20.31 2.35 5.82
N GLU A 91 -21.41 3.09 5.68
CA GLU A 91 -22.06 3.29 4.38
C GLU A 91 -21.22 4.20 3.48
N GLN A 92 -20.63 5.24 4.07
CA GLN A 92 -19.70 6.13 3.39
C GLN A 92 -18.45 5.36 2.94
N LEU A 93 -17.85 4.56 3.82
CA LEU A 93 -16.71 3.72 3.47
C LEU A 93 -17.05 2.77 2.32
N LYS A 94 -18.21 2.10 2.39
CA LYS A 94 -18.69 1.22 1.32
C LYS A 94 -18.82 1.99 0.00
N THR A 95 -19.39 3.18 0.03
CA THR A 95 -19.56 4.04 -1.15
C THR A 95 -18.21 4.41 -1.76
N VAL A 96 -17.24 4.86 -0.93
CA VAL A 96 -15.89 5.21 -1.37
C VAL A 96 -15.21 4.02 -2.06
N ILE A 97 -15.30 2.83 -1.46
CA ILE A 97 -14.67 1.61 -1.99
C ILE A 97 -15.36 1.10 -3.25
N MET A 98 -16.70 1.17 -3.32
CA MET A 98 -17.44 0.82 -4.53
C MET A 98 -17.08 1.76 -5.68
N THR A 99 -16.98 3.06 -5.41
CA THR A 99 -16.51 4.07 -6.38
C THR A 99 -15.10 3.72 -6.85
N LYS A 100 -14.16 3.49 -5.94
CA LYS A 100 -12.79 3.08 -6.30
C LYS A 100 -12.76 1.87 -7.21
N ARG A 101 -13.56 0.85 -6.93
CA ARG A 101 -13.66 -0.35 -7.78
C ARG A 101 -14.24 -0.04 -9.16
N ALA A 102 -15.26 0.82 -9.24
CA ALA A 102 -15.85 1.24 -10.51
C ALA A 102 -14.85 2.03 -11.38
N PHE A 103 -13.98 2.83 -10.76
CA PHE A 103 -12.93 3.61 -11.42
C PHE A 103 -11.58 2.88 -11.47
N ASN A 104 -11.58 1.55 -11.48
CA ASN A 104 -10.38 0.70 -11.63
C ASN A 104 -9.23 1.01 -10.67
N GLY A 105 -9.56 1.44 -9.45
CA GLY A 105 -8.59 1.71 -8.39
C GLY A 105 -8.27 3.19 -8.17
N GLU A 106 -8.84 4.14 -8.90
CA GLU A 106 -8.59 5.58 -8.70
C GLU A 106 -9.65 6.22 -7.79
N ILE A 107 -9.22 6.90 -6.72
CA ILE A 107 -10.04 7.88 -5.99
C ILE A 107 -9.35 9.24 -6.18
N GLY A 108 -9.87 10.06 -7.09
CA GLY A 108 -9.42 11.43 -7.23
C GLY A 108 -9.88 12.31 -6.06
N ARG A 109 -9.08 13.31 -5.69
CA ARG A 109 -9.62 14.50 -5.00
C ARG A 109 -10.55 15.19 -5.99
N ALA A 110 -11.79 15.49 -5.58
CA ALA A 110 -12.60 16.43 -6.34
C ALA A 110 -11.82 17.75 -6.44
N ALA A 111 -11.59 18.22 -7.67
CA ALA A 111 -11.09 19.57 -7.89
C ALA A 111 -12.17 20.54 -7.38
N GLY A 112 -12.02 21.03 -6.15
CA GLY A 112 -13.05 21.84 -5.49
C GLY A 112 -12.62 22.53 -4.21
N ASP A 113 -11.32 22.66 -3.94
CA ASP A 113 -10.78 23.49 -2.85
C ASP A 113 -9.69 24.41 -3.43
N GLU A 114 -10.08 25.17 -4.45
CA GLU A 114 -9.40 26.40 -4.87
C GLU A 114 -10.44 27.52 -4.94
N THR A 115 -10.86 28.04 -3.78
CA THR A 115 -11.33 29.42 -3.58
C THR A 115 -11.26 29.82 -2.12
#